data_AF-A0A850BSS2-F1
#
_entry.id   AF-A0A850BSS2-F1
#
_cell.length_a   1.000
_cell.length_b   1.000
_cell.length_c   1.000
_cell.angle_alpha   90.00
_cell.angle_beta   90.00
_cell.angle_gamma   90.00
#
_symmetry.space_group_name_H-M   'P 1'
#
loop_
_entity.id
_entity.type
_entity.pdbx_description
1 polymer ?
#
loop_
_entity_poly.entity_id
_entity_poly.type
_entity_poly.pdbx_seq_one_letter_code
_entity_poly.pdbx_strand_id
1 'polypeptide(L)' 'MNSHPNKRNILIIVSAVDALLGGIVLLIYFGFLPVDISSWGIPRWIIGLIGGVWFLSAIAILAYQLAKTDSPD' A
#
# COMPACT_ATOMS: atom_id res chain seq x y z
N MET A 1 9.13 24.77 20.72
CA MET A 1 9.07 24.26 19.33
C MET A 1 8.12 23.08 19.33
N ASN A 2 6.89 23.34 18.94
CA ASN A 2 5.78 22.41 19.11
C ASN A 2 5.73 21.62 17.81
N SER A 3 6.61 20.63 17.69
CA SER A 3 6.66 19.74 16.53
C SER A 3 5.44 18.82 16.56
N HIS A 4 4.26 19.37 16.27
CA HIS A 4 3.15 18.52 15.85
C HIS A 4 3.61 17.85 14.57
N PRO A 5 3.79 16.51 14.57
CA PRO A 5 4.19 15.84 13.37
C PRO A 5 3.10 16.10 12.34
N ASN A 6 3.53 16.61 11.19
CA ASN A 6 2.63 17.09 10.15
C ASN A 6 1.81 15.88 9.68
N LYS A 7 0.55 15.76 10.15
CA LYS A 7 -0.26 14.54 10.03
C LYS A 7 -0.35 14.07 8.57
N ARG A 8 -0.35 15.02 7.63
CA ARG A 8 -0.28 14.79 6.18
C ARG A 8 0.98 14.02 5.78
N ASN A 9 2.17 14.43 6.23
CA ASN A 9 3.43 13.74 5.93
C ASN A 9 3.45 12.31 6.49
N ILE A 10 2.93 12.09 7.69
CA ILE A 10 2.86 10.73 8.25
C ILE A 10 1.97 9.85 7.38
N LEU A 11 0.79 10.35 6.98
CA LEU A 11 -0.13 9.61 6.12
C LEU A 11 0.48 9.30 4.75
N ILE A 12 1.24 10.23 4.16
CA ILE A 12 1.97 10.00 2.90
C ILE A 12 3.01 8.89 3.09
N ILE A 13 3.82 8.95 4.15
CA ILE A 13 4.87 7.94 4.39
C ILE A 13 4.25 6.56 4.62
N VAL A 14 3.22 6.47 5.48
CA VAL A 14 2.54 5.20 5.77
C VAL A 14 1.88 4.63 4.52
N SER A 15 1.13 5.44 3.76
CA SER A 15 0.49 4.97 2.52
C SER A 15 1.49 4.59 1.43
N ALA A 16 2.66 5.24 1.35
CA ALA A 16 3.73 4.84 0.45
C ALA A 16 4.34 3.48 0.84
N VAL A 17 4.57 3.24 2.14
CA VAL A 17 5.05 1.95 2.65
C VAL A 17 4.01 0.85 2.41
N ASP A 18 2.73 1.11 2.70
CA ASP A 18 1.65 0.16 2.45
C ASP A 18 1.50 -0.17 0.96
N ALA A 19 1.65 0.82 0.07
CA ALA A 19 1.64 0.59 -1.37
C ALA A 19 2.84 -0.28 -1.81
N LEU A 20 4.02 -0.06 -1.23
CA LEU A 20 5.17 -0.93 -1.51
C LEU A 20 4.93 -2.37 -1.04
N LEU A 21 4.41 -2.55 0.18
CA LEU A 21 4.12 -3.87 0.73
C LEU A 21 3.04 -4.60 -0.08
N GLY A 22 1.92 -3.93 -0.37
CA GLY A 22 0.86 -4.47 -1.23
C GLY A 22 1.37 -4.81 -2.63
N GLY A 23 2.26 -3.98 -3.18
CA GLY A 23 2.94 -4.23 -4.45
C GLY A 23 3.81 -5.48 -4.42
N ILE A 24 4.59 -5.68 -3.36
CA ILE A 24 5.41 -6.90 -3.17
C ILE A 24 4.51 -8.14 -3.11
N VAL A 25 3.39 -8.08 -2.39
CA VAL A 25 2.42 -9.19 -2.33
C VAL A 25 1.86 -9.50 -3.73
N LEU A 26 1.54 -8.47 -4.52
CA LEU A 26 1.11 -8.64 -5.92
C LEU A 26 2.21 -9.27 -6.80
N LEU A 27 3.47 -8.86 -6.63
CA LEU A 27 4.60 -9.43 -7.37
C LEU A 27 4.80 -10.92 -7.03
N ILE A 28 4.62 -11.29 -5.76
CA ILE A 28 4.58 -12.70 -5.33
C ILE A 28 3.41 -13.43 -6.03
N TYR A 29 2.22 -12.83 -6.02
CA TYR A 29 1.04 -13.42 -6.66
C TYR A 29 1.26 -13.66 -8.16
N PHE A 30 1.86 -12.72 -8.90
CA PHE A 30 2.18 -12.86 -10.32
C PHE A 30 3.39 -13.77 -10.58
N GLY A 31 4.11 -14.20 -9.55
CA GLY A 31 5.28 -15.08 -9.68
C GLY A 31 6.55 -14.37 -10.14
N PHE A 32 6.61 -13.04 -10.03
CA PHE A 32 7.84 -12.29 -10.25
C PHE A 32 8.87 -12.52 -9.12
N LEU A 33 8.39 -12.84 -7.92
CA LEU A 33 9.24 -13.21 -6.78
C LEU A 33 9.20 -14.73 -6.57
N PRO A 34 10.35 -15.39 -6.33
CA PRO A 34 10.44 -16.84 -6.14
C PRO A 34 9.99 -17.24 -4.73
N VAL A 35 8.71 -17.01 -4.42
CA VAL A 35 8.09 -17.34 -3.14
C VAL A 35 7.10 -18.47 -3.35
N ASP A 36 7.28 -19.57 -2.64
CA ASP A 36 6.40 -20.73 -2.71
C ASP A 36 5.18 -20.58 -1.78
N ILE A 37 4.18 -19.88 -2.30
CA ILE A 37 2.86 -19.69 -1.68
C ILE A 37 1.98 -20.95 -1.72
N SER A 38 2.33 -21.96 -2.52
CA SER A 38 1.54 -23.20 -2.58
C SER A 38 1.68 -24.04 -1.31
N SER A 39 2.82 -23.92 -0.63
CA SER A 39 3.10 -24.59 0.65
C SER A 39 2.31 -24.04 1.84
N TRP A 40 1.68 -22.86 1.71
CA TRP A 40 0.99 -22.19 2.82
C TRP A 40 -0.46 -22.65 3.00
N GLY A 41 -0.97 -23.52 2.12
CA GLY A 41 -2.36 -23.99 2.16
C GLY A 41 -3.40 -22.93 1.79
N ILE A 42 -2.96 -21.75 1.35
CA ILE A 42 -3.84 -20.64 0.97
C ILE A 42 -4.00 -20.64 -0.57
N PRO A 43 -5.24 -20.66 -1.09
CA PRO A 43 -5.48 -20.49 -2.51
C PRO A 43 -4.87 -19.20 -3.07
N ARG A 44 -4.15 -19.31 -4.19
CA ARG A 44 -3.42 -18.19 -4.82
C ARG A 44 -4.31 -16.98 -5.12
N TRP A 45 -5.57 -17.20 -5.51
CA TRP A 45 -6.53 -16.11 -5.79
C TRP A 45 -6.83 -15.23 -4.55
N ILE A 46 -6.77 -15.80 -3.33
CA ILE A 46 -6.97 -15.05 -2.08
C ILE A 46 -5.81 -14.07 -1.88
N ILE A 47 -4.58 -14.52 -2.13
CA ILE A 47 -3.38 -13.69 -2.04
C ILE A 47 -3.45 -12.53 -3.05
N GLY A 48 -3.90 -12.83 -4.27
CA GLY A 48 -4.15 -11.82 -5.30
C GLY A 48 -5.20 -10.80 -4.88
N LEU A 49 -6.31 -11.24 -4.27
CA LEU A 49 -7.35 -10.34 -3.76
C LEU A 49 -6.86 -9.46 -2.61
N ILE A 50 -6.21 -10.05 -1.61
CA ILE A 50 -5.69 -9.31 -0.45
C ILE A 50 -4.64 -8.30 -0.91
N GLY A 51 -3.67 -8.74 -1.71
CA GLY A 51 -2.64 -7.87 -2.25
C GLY A 51 -3.22 -6.76 -3.13
N GLY A 52 -4.20 -7.09 -3.99
CA GLY A 52 -4.89 -6.15 -4.86
C GLY A 52 -5.65 -5.08 -4.08
N VAL A 53 -6.50 -5.48 -3.13
CA VAL A 53 -7.27 -4.53 -2.31
C VAL A 53 -6.35 -3.67 -1.46
N TRP A 54 -5.31 -4.26 -0.85
CA TRP A 54 -4.35 -3.54 -0.03
C TRP A 54 -3.57 -2.51 -0.85
N PHE A 55 -3.04 -2.91 -2.01
CA PHE A 55 -2.29 -2.03 -2.91
C PHE A 55 -3.16 -0.88 -3.45
N LEU A 56 -4.36 -1.19 -3.93
CA LEU A 56 -5.28 -0.18 -4.47
C LEU A 56 -5.72 0.80 -3.37
N SER A 57 -5.99 0.32 -2.17
CA SER A 57 -6.35 1.18 -1.02
C SER A 57 -5.20 2.12 -0.65
N ALA A 58 -3.97 1.58 -0.56
CA ALA A 58 -2.79 2.38 -0.24
C ALA A 58 -2.49 3.45 -1.30
N ILE A 59 -2.57 3.10 -2.59
CA ILE A 59 -2.40 4.05 -3.69
C ILE A 59 -3.50 5.12 -3.67
N ALA A 60 -4.76 4.74 -3.43
CA ALA A 60 -5.85 5.71 -3.38
C ALA A 60 -5.64 6.74 -2.26
N ILE A 61 -5.22 6.29 -1.07
CA ILE A 61 -4.92 7.17 0.05
C ILE A 61 -3.71 8.06 -0.28
N LEU A 62 -2.63 7.50 -0.83
CA LEU A 62 -1.44 8.25 -1.21
C LEU A 62 -1.75 9.32 -2.25
N ALA A 63 -2.48 8.96 -3.30
CA ALA A 63 -2.93 9.87 -4.34
C ALA A 63 -3.81 10.99 -3.78
N TYR A 64 -4.73 10.66 -2.87
CA TYR A 64 -5.55 11.67 -2.19
C TYR A 64 -4.71 12.65 -1.37
N GLN A 65 -3.73 12.16 -0.60
CA GLN A 65 -2.86 13.03 0.22
C GLN A 65 -1.94 13.91 -0.63
N LEU A 66 -1.51 13.43 -1.81
CA LEU A 66 -0.70 14.19 -2.76
C LEU A 66 -1.53 15.19 -3.56
N ALA A 67 -2.75 14.82 -3.95
CA ALA A 67 -3.65 15.67 -4.73
C ALA A 67 -4.31 16.76 -3.88
N LYS A 68 -4.37 16.58 -2.56
CA LYS A 68 -4.85 17.60 -1.63
C LYS A 68 -3.84 18.75 -1.55
N THR A 69 -3.94 19.69 -2.48
CA THR A 69 -3.34 21.01 -2.36
C THR A 69 -4.02 21.75 -1.22
N ASP A 70 -3.21 22.39 -0.37
CA ASP A 70 -3.70 23.24 0.71
C ASP A 70 -4.67 24.26 0.08
N SER A 71 -5.97 24.10 0.35
CA SER A 71 -6.96 25.08 -0.09
C SER A 71 -6.63 26.38 0.63
N PRO A 72 -6.34 27.48 -0.10
CA PRO A 72 -6.20 28.77 0.54
C PRO A 72 -7.61 29.16 1.02
N ASP A 73 -7.80 29.18 2.34
CA ASP A 73 -8.89 29.93 2.98
C ASP A 73 -8.72 31.43 2.68
#